data_AF-A0A435D7B8-F1
#
_entry.id   AF-A0A435D7B8-F1
#
_cell.length_a   1.000
_cell.length_b   1.000
_cell.length_c   1.000
_cell.angle_alpha   90.00
_cell.angle_beta   90.00
_cell.angle_gamma   90.00
#
_symmetry.space_group_name_H-M   'P 1'
#
loop_
_entity.id
_entity.type
_entity.pdbx_description
1 polymer ?
#
loop_
_entity_poly.entity_id
_entity_poly.type
_entity_poly.pdbx_seq_one_letter_code
_entity_poly.pdbx_strand_id
1 'polypeptide(L)'
;VLNGVTKDFSAYGARLLGVVRRRESVFSEPAEFIAKVLAGGADVEMPLPRMSLASTCATRQIFFGKSALEIRGAQTSKIGAMVSIKEYPPFTAPGSLDGLLRLPHEFILTQSFAIEDRVTAMRRIYTISNQVSGSDEAGTSVEDSVHAGADKLAGGEVVFGQHHMTVMALAADVQGLNRSLSDITAELSRMSIVPVRETLN
;
A
#
# COMPACT_ATOMS: atom_id res chain seq x y z
N VAL A 1 -1.23 -11.41 -19.63
CA VAL A 1 -0.86 -11.04 -18.25
C VAL A 1 -2.10 -10.71 -17.40
N LEU A 2 -2.85 -9.63 -17.69
CA LEU A 2 -3.99 -9.19 -16.86
C LEU A 2 -5.06 -10.28 -16.60
N ASN A 3 -5.49 -11.00 -17.64
CA ASN A 3 -6.47 -12.08 -17.48
C ASN A 3 -5.95 -13.27 -16.64
N GLY A 4 -4.63 -13.49 -16.61
CA GLY A 4 -4.01 -14.50 -15.75
C GLY A 4 -4.15 -14.11 -14.28
N VAL A 5 -3.77 -12.88 -13.96
CA VAL A 5 -3.89 -12.32 -12.60
C VAL A 5 -5.35 -12.35 -12.12
N THR A 6 -6.32 -11.95 -12.94
CA THR A 6 -7.74 -12.02 -12.56
C THR A 6 -8.19 -13.44 -12.23
N LYS A 7 -7.69 -14.45 -12.95
CA LYS A 7 -8.01 -15.86 -12.71
C LYS A 7 -7.40 -16.36 -11.40
N ASP A 8 -6.14 -16.02 -11.13
CA ASP A 8 -5.42 -16.42 -9.91
C ASP A 8 -6.09 -15.84 -8.65
N PHE A 9 -6.65 -14.63 -8.75
CA PHE A 9 -7.38 -13.96 -7.66
C PHE A 9 -8.91 -14.15 -7.73
N SER A 10 -9.41 -15.11 -8.49
CA SER A 10 -10.86 -15.33 -8.66
C SER A 10 -11.60 -15.65 -7.35
N ALA A 11 -10.96 -16.35 -6.42
CA ALA A 11 -11.50 -16.62 -5.08
C ALA A 11 -11.77 -15.34 -4.26
N TYR A 12 -11.07 -14.25 -4.57
CA TYR A 12 -11.23 -12.93 -3.94
C TYR A 12 -12.15 -12.00 -4.75
N GLY A 13 -12.75 -12.48 -5.85
CA GLY A 13 -13.63 -11.68 -6.70
C GLY A 13 -12.90 -10.61 -7.51
N ALA A 14 -11.61 -10.83 -7.81
CA ALA A 14 -10.85 -9.90 -8.64
C ALA A 14 -11.53 -9.69 -10.00
N ARG A 15 -11.58 -8.43 -10.43
CA ARG A 15 -12.14 -8.02 -11.71
C ARG A 15 -11.26 -6.97 -12.36
N LEU A 16 -11.23 -6.97 -13.69
CA LEU A 16 -10.58 -5.90 -14.44
C LEU A 16 -11.48 -4.66 -14.42
N LEU A 17 -10.93 -3.51 -14.04
CA LEU A 17 -11.62 -2.22 -14.15
C LEU A 17 -11.60 -1.75 -15.61
N GLY A 18 -12.72 -1.23 -16.09
CA GLY A 18 -12.84 -0.80 -17.47
C GLY A 18 -13.80 0.35 -17.70
N VAL A 19 -14.25 0.46 -18.94
CA VAL A 19 -15.28 1.43 -19.34
C VAL A 19 -16.64 0.74 -19.26
N VAL A 20 -17.57 1.35 -18.54
CA VAL A 20 -18.90 0.77 -18.27
C VAL A 20 -20.01 1.74 -18.67
N ARG A 21 -21.13 1.20 -19.15
CA ARG A 21 -22.31 1.99 -19.50
C ARG A 21 -23.34 1.92 -18.37
N ARG A 22 -23.73 3.08 -17.83
CA ARG A 22 -24.74 3.21 -16.76
C ARG A 22 -25.63 4.41 -17.11
N ARG A 23 -26.95 4.32 -16.94
CA ARG A 23 -27.90 5.45 -17.17
C ARG A 23 -27.65 6.16 -18.52
N GLU A 24 -27.56 5.37 -19.59
CA GLU A 24 -27.27 5.82 -20.97
C GLU A 24 -25.90 6.51 -21.21
N SER A 25 -25.12 6.76 -20.15
CA SER A 25 -23.81 7.41 -20.18
C SER A 25 -22.67 6.41 -19.98
N VAL A 26 -21.46 6.84 -20.32
CA VAL A 26 -20.24 6.02 -20.24
C VAL A 26 -19.38 6.50 -19.09
N PHE A 27 -18.91 5.57 -18.25
CA PHE A 27 -18.12 5.82 -17.05
C PHE A 27 -16.78 5.09 -17.11
N SER A 28 -15.77 5.63 -16.43
CA SER A 28 -14.42 5.07 -16.36
C SER A 28 -14.15 4.54 -14.95
N GLU A 29 -14.24 3.23 -14.75
CA GLU A 29 -13.99 2.62 -13.44
C GLU A 29 -12.55 2.86 -12.91
N PRO A 30 -11.49 2.88 -13.75
CA PRO A 30 -10.17 3.30 -13.28
C PRO A 30 -10.13 4.74 -12.74
N ALA A 31 -10.87 5.65 -13.37
CA ALA A 31 -10.98 7.03 -12.88
C ALA A 31 -11.79 7.09 -11.58
N GLU A 32 -12.88 6.31 -11.47
CA GLU A 32 -13.67 6.15 -10.23
C GLU A 32 -12.81 5.64 -9.09
N PHE A 33 -11.94 4.66 -9.33
CA PHE A 33 -11.02 4.13 -8.33
C PHE A 33 -10.03 5.19 -7.80
N ILE A 34 -9.39 5.95 -8.70
CA ILE A 34 -8.47 7.03 -8.31
C ILE A 34 -9.25 8.13 -7.56
N ALA A 35 -10.40 8.53 -8.08
CA ALA A 35 -11.24 9.54 -7.45
C ALA A 35 -11.71 9.09 -6.06
N LYS A 36 -12.02 7.80 -5.86
CA LYS A 36 -12.37 7.20 -4.56
C LYS A 36 -11.24 7.28 -3.54
N VAL A 37 -10.00 7.04 -3.96
CA VAL A 37 -8.83 7.21 -3.07
C VAL A 37 -8.66 8.68 -2.67
N LEU A 38 -8.70 9.60 -3.64
CA LEU A 38 -8.63 11.05 -3.38
C LEU A 38 -9.83 11.58 -2.58
N ALA A 39 -10.95 10.85 -2.62
CA ALA A 39 -12.17 11.12 -1.89
C ALA A 39 -12.14 10.70 -0.42
N GLY A 40 -11.06 10.08 0.05
CA GLY A 40 -11.02 9.47 1.38
C GLY A 40 -11.99 8.28 1.49
N GLY A 41 -12.01 7.42 0.48
CA GLY A 41 -12.76 6.16 0.46
C GLY A 41 -14.22 6.27 0.01
N ALA A 42 -14.75 7.48 -0.18
CA ALA A 42 -16.12 7.66 -0.66
C ALA A 42 -16.22 7.37 -2.16
N ASP A 43 -17.29 6.69 -2.58
CA ASP A 43 -17.54 6.42 -4.00
C ASP A 43 -17.76 7.72 -4.77
N VAL A 44 -17.13 7.80 -5.94
CA VAL A 44 -17.21 8.94 -6.86
C VAL A 44 -17.44 8.38 -8.25
N GLU A 45 -18.56 8.73 -8.85
CA GLU A 45 -18.84 8.39 -10.24
C GLU A 45 -18.06 9.31 -11.18
N MET A 46 -17.39 8.72 -12.16
CA MET A 46 -16.53 9.44 -13.10
C MET A 46 -16.99 9.13 -14.53
N PRO A 47 -17.79 10.01 -15.16
CA PRO A 47 -18.07 9.93 -16.58
C PRO A 47 -16.74 9.86 -17.35
N LEU A 48 -16.67 9.05 -18.41
CA LEU A 48 -15.45 8.83 -19.18
C LEU A 48 -14.89 10.19 -19.65
N PRO A 49 -13.78 10.67 -19.07
CA PRO A 49 -13.31 12.01 -19.37
C PRO A 49 -12.66 12.04 -20.75
N ARG A 50 -12.87 13.14 -21.48
CA ARG A 50 -12.18 13.42 -22.75
C ARG A 50 -10.85 14.16 -22.55
N MET A 51 -10.42 14.30 -21.30
CA MET A 51 -9.22 15.02 -20.87
C MET A 51 -8.41 14.15 -19.91
N SER A 52 -7.22 14.63 -19.53
CA SER A 52 -6.34 13.91 -18.61
C SER A 52 -7.04 13.56 -17.28
N LEU A 53 -6.71 12.39 -16.73
CA LEU A 53 -7.16 12.00 -15.39
C LEU A 53 -6.64 12.96 -14.31
N ALA A 54 -5.44 13.51 -14.51
CA ALA A 54 -4.84 14.45 -13.56
C ALA A 54 -5.69 15.71 -13.36
N SER A 55 -6.44 16.15 -14.38
CA SER A 55 -7.30 17.33 -14.31
C SER A 55 -8.76 17.03 -13.95
N THR A 56 -9.14 15.75 -13.88
CA THR A 56 -10.55 15.34 -13.65
C THR A 56 -10.76 14.62 -12.33
N CYS A 57 -9.79 13.84 -11.86
CA CYS A 57 -9.95 13.05 -10.63
C CYS A 57 -9.89 13.89 -9.33
N ALA A 58 -9.50 15.17 -9.41
CA ALA A 58 -9.45 16.09 -8.27
C ALA A 58 -10.85 16.54 -7.82
N THR A 59 -11.63 15.62 -7.27
CA THR A 59 -13.03 15.85 -6.89
C THR A 59 -13.21 16.45 -5.50
N ARG A 60 -12.14 16.49 -4.69
CA ARG A 60 -12.13 17.07 -3.34
C ARG A 60 -10.90 17.96 -3.14
N GLN A 61 -11.03 18.92 -2.25
CA GLN A 61 -9.88 19.73 -1.81
C GLN A 61 -9.15 18.99 -0.69
N ILE A 62 -7.84 18.86 -0.83
CA ILE A 62 -6.98 18.20 0.17
C ILE A 62 -6.07 19.25 0.77
N PHE A 63 -6.15 19.45 2.09
CA PHE A 63 -5.29 20.34 2.84
C PHE A 63 -4.27 19.51 3.62
N PHE A 64 -3.00 19.87 3.55
CA PHE A 64 -1.92 19.19 4.26
C PHE A 64 -1.51 19.99 5.49
N GLY A 65 -1.64 19.40 6.66
CA GLY A 65 -1.03 19.87 7.91
C GLY A 65 0.17 19.00 8.29
N LYS A 66 0.92 19.40 9.32
CA LYS A 66 2.18 18.74 9.70
C LYS A 66 2.09 17.22 9.95
N SER A 67 0.97 16.74 10.48
CA SER A 67 0.84 15.32 10.89
C SER A 67 -0.52 14.72 10.55
N ALA A 68 -1.31 15.44 9.75
CA ALA A 68 -2.64 15.06 9.30
C ALA A 68 -3.00 15.85 8.04
N LEU A 69 -3.90 15.30 7.23
CA LEU A 69 -4.50 15.96 6.07
C LEU A 69 -6.00 16.10 6.28
N GLU A 70 -6.62 17.11 5.69
CA GLU A 70 -8.07 17.28 5.66
C GLU A 70 -8.55 17.09 4.22
N ILE A 71 -9.47 16.15 4.03
CA ILE A 71 -10.18 15.92 2.77
C ILE A 71 -11.54 16.60 2.87
N ARG A 72 -11.67 17.77 2.24
CA ARG A 72 -12.88 18.57 2.27
C ARG A 72 -13.76 18.25 1.06
N GLY A 73 -14.93 17.66 1.34
CA GLY A 73 -16.00 17.45 0.38
C GLY A 73 -17.11 18.50 0.52
N ALA A 74 -18.08 18.46 -0.38
CA ALA A 74 -19.20 19.42 -0.40
C ALA A 74 -20.16 19.25 0.80
N GLN A 75 -20.35 18.01 1.28
CA GLN A 75 -21.26 17.71 2.41
C GLN A 75 -20.54 17.10 3.62
N THR A 76 -19.43 16.40 3.39
CA THR A 76 -18.66 15.74 4.45
C THR A 76 -17.18 16.06 4.27
N SER A 77 -16.50 16.26 5.40
CA SER A 77 -15.05 16.40 5.45
C SER A 77 -14.50 15.30 6.34
N LYS A 78 -13.31 14.81 6.00
CA LYS A 78 -12.59 13.80 6.79
C LYS A 78 -11.19 14.32 7.10
N ILE A 79 -10.66 13.89 8.23
CA ILE A 79 -9.26 14.10 8.58
C ILE A 79 -8.56 12.75 8.41
N GLY A 80 -7.40 12.76 7.76
CA GLY A 80 -6.57 11.60 7.52
C GLY A 80 -5.19 11.72 8.14
N ALA A 81 -4.57 10.61 8.47
CA ALA A 81 -3.16 10.56 8.84
C ALA A 81 -2.50 9.31 8.28
N MET A 82 -1.23 9.45 7.91
CA MET A 82 -0.47 8.41 7.23
C MET A 82 0.41 7.63 8.22
N VAL A 83 0.39 6.31 8.07
CA VAL A 83 1.28 5.37 8.75
C VAL A 83 2.06 4.62 7.67
N SER A 84 3.39 4.72 7.74
CA SER A 84 4.32 3.96 6.92
C SER A 84 4.89 2.78 7.71
N ILE A 85 5.61 1.91 7.00
CA ILE A 85 6.22 0.72 7.58
C ILE A 85 7.73 0.87 7.50
N LYS A 86 8.36 0.83 8.67
CA LYS A 86 9.82 0.88 8.80
C LYS A 86 10.42 -0.50 8.62
N GLU A 87 9.85 -1.49 9.30
CA GLU A 87 10.34 -2.87 9.29
C GLU A 87 9.16 -3.84 9.14
N TYR A 88 9.38 -4.87 8.33
CA TYR A 88 8.40 -5.92 8.06
C TYR A 88 8.73 -7.18 8.88
N PRO A 89 7.74 -8.04 9.15
CA PRO A 89 8.00 -9.36 9.73
C PRO A 89 8.89 -10.20 8.81
N PRO A 90 9.65 -11.17 9.37
CA PRO A 90 10.56 -12.01 8.58
C PRO A 90 9.82 -12.93 7.59
N PHE A 91 8.54 -13.21 7.82
CA PHE A 91 7.71 -14.04 6.96
C PHE A 91 6.32 -13.43 6.80
N THR A 92 5.70 -13.69 5.66
CA THR A 92 4.31 -13.34 5.39
C THR A 92 3.46 -14.60 5.31
N ALA A 93 2.19 -14.50 5.73
CA ALA A 93 1.23 -15.59 5.65
C ALA A 93 -0.11 -15.07 5.10
N PRO A 94 -0.93 -15.93 4.48
CA PRO A 94 -2.32 -15.58 4.17
C PRO A 94 -3.04 -15.10 5.43
N GLY A 95 -3.75 -13.97 5.32
CA GLY A 95 -4.50 -13.38 6.44
C GLY A 95 -3.67 -12.57 7.44
N SER A 96 -2.36 -12.34 7.19
CA SER A 96 -1.52 -11.52 8.09
C SER A 96 -2.09 -10.11 8.36
N LEU A 97 -2.95 -9.58 7.49
CA LEU A 97 -3.55 -8.25 7.63
C LEU A 97 -5.02 -8.28 8.08
N ASP A 98 -5.59 -9.46 8.37
CA ASP A 98 -7.00 -9.61 8.74
C ASP A 98 -7.34 -8.86 10.03
N GLY A 99 -6.37 -8.69 10.92
CA GLY A 99 -6.52 -7.90 12.14
C GLY A 99 -6.92 -6.45 11.85
N LEU A 100 -6.35 -5.84 10.81
CA LEU A 100 -6.72 -4.48 10.40
C LEU A 100 -8.18 -4.40 9.94
N LEU A 101 -8.66 -5.41 9.22
CA LEU A 101 -10.03 -5.48 8.72
C LEU A 101 -11.07 -5.65 9.85
N ARG A 102 -10.65 -6.05 11.06
CA ARG A 102 -11.51 -6.17 12.24
C ARG A 102 -11.63 -4.86 13.03
N LEU A 103 -10.76 -3.89 12.77
CA LEU A 103 -10.79 -2.62 13.49
C LEU A 103 -12.04 -1.82 13.10
N PRO A 104 -12.73 -1.17 14.06
CA PRO A 104 -13.93 -0.38 13.80
C PRO A 104 -13.59 1.03 13.26
N HIS A 105 -12.58 1.12 12.38
CA HIS A 105 -12.05 2.37 11.86
C HIS A 105 -12.02 2.34 10.34
N GLU A 106 -12.28 3.50 9.74
CA GLU A 106 -12.12 3.65 8.30
C GLU A 106 -10.64 3.90 7.97
N PHE A 107 -10.11 3.18 6.99
CA PHE A 107 -8.75 3.40 6.50
C PHE A 107 -8.60 3.02 5.03
N ILE A 108 -7.55 3.55 4.40
CA ILE A 108 -7.09 3.14 3.07
C ILE A 108 -5.73 2.48 3.23
N LEU A 109 -5.65 1.19 2.91
CA LEU A 109 -4.41 0.44 2.82
C LEU A 109 -3.94 0.42 1.36
N THR A 110 -2.71 0.89 1.11
CA THR A 110 -2.10 0.84 -0.22
C THR A 110 -0.85 -0.01 -0.17
N GLN A 111 -0.72 -0.94 -1.13
CA GLN A 111 0.48 -1.75 -1.33
C GLN A 111 0.92 -1.64 -2.78
N SER A 112 2.22 -1.59 -3.00
CA SER A 112 2.84 -1.61 -4.32
C SER A 112 4.13 -2.40 -4.27
N PHE A 113 4.36 -3.21 -5.30
CA PHE A 113 5.59 -3.98 -5.47
C PHE A 113 6.19 -3.71 -6.84
N ALA A 114 7.41 -3.19 -6.87
CA ALA A 114 8.16 -2.93 -8.09
C ALA A 114 9.27 -3.96 -8.21
N ILE A 115 9.13 -4.88 -9.17
CA ILE A 115 10.13 -5.91 -9.46
C ILE A 115 11.44 -5.24 -9.91
N GLU A 116 12.56 -5.66 -9.33
CA GLU A 116 13.90 -5.28 -9.77
C GLU A 116 14.44 -6.30 -10.78
N ASP A 117 15.31 -5.84 -11.68
CA ASP A 117 15.99 -6.75 -12.60
C ASP A 117 16.98 -7.64 -11.84
N ARG A 118 17.17 -8.86 -12.34
CA ARG A 118 18.02 -9.88 -11.68
C ARG A 118 19.45 -9.39 -11.47
N VAL A 119 20.03 -8.66 -12.43
CA VAL A 119 21.44 -8.23 -12.35
C VAL A 119 21.62 -7.19 -11.25
N THR A 120 20.72 -6.21 -11.18
CA THR A 120 20.70 -5.19 -10.12
C THR A 120 20.44 -5.81 -8.75
N ALA A 121 19.47 -6.72 -8.65
CA ALA A 121 19.16 -7.40 -7.41
C ALA A 121 20.35 -8.25 -6.91
N MET A 122 21.01 -9.02 -7.79
CA MET A 122 22.23 -9.76 -7.44
C MET A 122 23.34 -8.83 -6.93
N ARG A 123 23.56 -7.69 -7.59
CA ARG A 123 24.59 -6.71 -7.17
C ARG A 123 24.31 -6.15 -5.77
N ARG A 124 23.04 -5.86 -5.47
CA ARG A 124 22.61 -5.42 -4.14
C ARG A 124 22.83 -6.51 -3.10
N ILE A 125 22.43 -7.75 -3.39
CA ILE A 125 22.62 -8.88 -2.49
C ILE A 125 24.11 -9.10 -2.19
N TYR A 126 24.99 -9.05 -3.19
CA TYR A 126 26.43 -9.14 -2.95
C TYR A 126 26.99 -7.98 -2.12
N THR A 127 26.44 -6.78 -2.28
CA THR A 127 26.83 -5.63 -1.44
C THR A 127 26.43 -5.88 0.01
N ILE A 128 25.21 -6.37 0.25
CA ILE A 128 24.71 -6.71 1.58
C ILE A 128 25.53 -7.87 2.17
N SER A 129 25.84 -8.91 1.38
CA SER A 129 26.67 -10.04 1.81
C SER A 129 28.04 -9.55 2.29
N ASN A 130 28.74 -8.73 1.51
CA ASN A 130 30.03 -8.17 1.93
C ASN A 130 29.95 -7.30 3.19
N GLN A 131 28.84 -6.56 3.37
CA GLN A 131 28.59 -5.77 4.58
C GLN A 131 28.35 -6.67 5.80
N VAL A 132 27.56 -7.73 5.66
CA VAL A 132 27.27 -8.69 6.74
C VAL A 132 28.54 -9.44 7.14
N SER A 133 29.32 -9.97 6.19
CA SER A 133 30.57 -10.67 6.48
C SER A 133 31.62 -9.77 7.14
N GLY A 134 31.53 -8.45 6.94
CA GLY A 134 32.40 -7.45 7.58
C GLY A 134 31.87 -6.87 8.89
N SER A 135 30.75 -7.37 9.39
CA SER A 135 30.06 -6.87 10.60
C SER A 135 30.01 -7.93 11.71
N ASP A 136 29.47 -7.57 12.87
CA ASP A 136 29.26 -8.49 13.99
C ASP A 136 28.24 -9.61 13.67
N GLU A 137 27.51 -9.51 12.55
CA GLU A 137 26.56 -10.52 12.06
C GLU A 137 27.22 -11.61 11.21
N ALA A 138 28.55 -11.59 11.04
CA ALA A 138 29.27 -12.64 10.32
C ALA A 138 29.14 -14.01 11.01
N GLY A 139 28.87 -15.05 10.22
CA GLY A 139 28.65 -16.42 10.67
C GLY A 139 27.30 -16.67 11.34
N THR A 140 26.37 -15.71 11.27
CA THR A 140 25.01 -15.86 11.80
C THR A 140 24.02 -16.35 10.74
N SER A 141 22.79 -16.64 11.17
CA SER A 141 21.69 -16.96 10.25
C SER A 141 21.36 -15.85 9.25
N VAL A 142 21.80 -14.60 9.51
CA VAL A 142 21.63 -13.48 8.58
C VAL A 142 22.48 -13.68 7.34
N GLU A 143 23.75 -14.06 7.51
CA GLU A 143 24.66 -14.35 6.40
C GLU A 143 24.16 -15.52 5.56
N ASP A 144 23.73 -16.61 6.21
CA ASP A 144 23.13 -17.78 5.54
C ASP A 144 21.90 -17.40 4.73
N SER A 145 21.03 -16.52 5.27
CA SER A 145 19.81 -16.07 4.60
C SER A 145 20.12 -15.23 3.36
N VAL A 146 21.16 -14.39 3.42
CA VAL A 146 21.62 -13.58 2.28
C VAL A 146 22.16 -14.48 1.17
N HIS A 147 22.99 -15.47 1.50
CA HIS A 147 23.50 -16.45 0.53
C HIS A 147 22.38 -17.29 -0.09
N ALA A 148 21.46 -17.82 0.72
CA ALA A 148 20.32 -18.58 0.23
C ALA A 148 19.42 -17.72 -0.70
N GLY A 149 19.26 -16.44 -0.40
CA GLY A 149 18.56 -15.50 -1.27
C GLY A 149 19.26 -15.28 -2.62
N ALA A 150 20.59 -15.16 -2.60
CA ALA A 150 21.42 -15.03 -3.81
C ALA A 150 21.28 -16.26 -4.72
N ASP A 151 21.39 -17.46 -4.14
CA ASP A 151 21.30 -18.72 -4.87
C ASP A 151 19.93 -18.91 -5.51
N LYS A 152 18.84 -18.65 -4.76
CA LYS A 152 17.47 -18.71 -5.29
C LYS A 152 17.24 -17.70 -6.42
N LEU A 153 17.81 -16.49 -6.31
CA LEU A 153 17.69 -15.48 -7.36
C LEU A 153 18.44 -15.90 -8.63
N ALA A 154 19.64 -16.49 -8.47
CA ALA A 154 20.45 -17.02 -9.56
C ALA A 154 19.76 -18.20 -10.26
N GLY A 155 19.19 -19.13 -9.49
CA GLY A 155 18.38 -20.25 -9.99
C GLY A 155 17.03 -19.84 -10.60
N GLY A 156 16.58 -18.61 -10.32
CA GLY A 156 15.33 -18.07 -10.83
C GLY A 156 14.07 -18.57 -10.13
N GLU A 157 14.23 -19.07 -8.90
CA GLU A 157 13.14 -19.50 -8.03
C GLU A 157 12.41 -18.31 -7.39
N VAL A 158 13.11 -17.18 -7.22
CA VAL A 158 12.58 -15.97 -6.59
C VAL A 158 12.84 -14.73 -7.43
N VAL A 159 12.03 -13.70 -7.17
CA VAL A 159 12.16 -12.36 -7.73
C VAL A 159 12.24 -11.38 -6.56
N PHE A 160 13.19 -10.45 -6.63
CA PHE A 160 13.33 -9.37 -5.66
C PHE A 160 12.72 -8.07 -6.21
N GLY A 161 12.34 -7.18 -5.32
CA GLY A 161 11.72 -5.91 -5.69
C GLY A 161 11.55 -4.98 -4.49
N GLN A 162 11.16 -3.74 -4.79
CA GLN A 162 10.84 -2.74 -3.79
C GLN A 162 9.37 -2.89 -3.41
N HIS A 163 9.13 -3.21 -2.14
CA HIS A 163 7.79 -3.23 -1.57
C HIS A 163 7.51 -1.95 -0.80
N HIS A 164 6.36 -1.35 -1.04
CA HIS A 164 5.88 -0.18 -0.31
C HIS A 164 4.46 -0.43 0.18
N MET A 165 4.23 -0.17 1.46
CA MET A 165 2.92 -0.31 2.09
C MET A 165 2.66 0.87 3.03
N THR A 166 1.46 1.43 2.95
CA THR A 166 1.00 2.55 3.79
C THR A 166 -0.44 2.34 4.22
N VAL A 167 -0.77 2.86 5.39
CA VAL A 167 -2.13 2.90 5.93
C VAL A 167 -2.50 4.35 6.17
N MET A 168 -3.57 4.81 5.54
CA MET A 168 -4.19 6.11 5.81
C MET A 168 -5.39 5.90 6.73
N ALA A 169 -5.25 6.24 8.00
CA ALA A 169 -6.37 6.30 8.93
C ALA A 169 -7.29 7.47 8.57
N LEU A 170 -8.61 7.29 8.62
CA LEU A 170 -9.61 8.31 8.31
C LEU A 170 -10.61 8.45 9.45
N ALA A 171 -10.99 9.69 9.78
CA ALA A 171 -12.01 9.98 10.79
C ALA A 171 -12.74 11.30 10.51
N ALA A 172 -13.87 11.51 11.17
CA ALA A 172 -14.63 12.77 11.09
C ALA A 172 -13.99 13.90 11.92
N ASP A 173 -13.25 13.57 12.97
CA ASP A 173 -12.63 14.53 13.89
C ASP A 173 -11.26 14.04 14.38
N VAL A 174 -10.51 14.94 15.01
CA VAL A 174 -9.14 14.68 15.48
C VAL A 174 -9.10 13.62 16.59
N GLN A 175 -10.12 13.55 17.45
CA GLN A 175 -10.16 12.56 18.53
C GLN A 175 -10.36 11.15 17.96
N GLY A 176 -11.26 10.99 17.00
CA GLY A 176 -11.48 9.77 16.24
C GLY A 176 -10.23 9.35 15.48
N LEU A 177 -9.53 10.30 14.85
CA LEU A 177 -8.29 10.02 14.14
C LEU A 177 -7.21 9.47 15.08
N ASN A 178 -7.03 10.07 16.26
CA ASN A 178 -6.04 9.60 17.23
C ASN A 178 -6.37 8.20 17.77
N ARG A 179 -7.65 7.88 17.98
CA ARG A 179 -8.09 6.52 18.34
C ARG A 179 -7.77 5.53 17.22
N SER A 180 -8.16 5.86 15.99
CA SER A 180 -7.88 5.03 14.82
C SER A 180 -6.39 4.76 14.64
N LEU A 181 -5.54 5.79 14.74
CA LEU A 181 -4.09 5.64 14.67
C LEU A 181 -3.54 4.74 15.77
N SER A 182 -4.01 4.92 17.02
CA SER A 182 -3.55 4.11 18.15
C SER A 182 -3.87 2.63 17.94
N ASP A 183 -5.09 2.32 17.49
CA ASP A 183 -5.52 0.94 17.28
C ASP A 183 -4.84 0.31 16.05
N ILE A 184 -4.72 1.05 14.94
CA ILE A 184 -4.02 0.60 13.73
C ILE A 184 -2.55 0.32 14.02
N THR A 185 -1.86 1.23 14.72
CA THR A 185 -0.44 1.03 15.05
C THR A 185 -0.24 -0.14 16.01
N ALA A 186 -1.10 -0.28 17.02
CA ALA A 186 -1.07 -1.43 17.92
C ALA A 186 -1.30 -2.75 17.17
N GLU A 187 -2.21 -2.77 16.20
CA GLU A 187 -2.48 -3.96 15.38
C GLU A 187 -1.32 -4.31 14.45
N LEU A 188 -0.71 -3.33 13.79
CA LEU A 188 0.51 -3.53 13.00
C LEU A 188 1.65 -4.09 13.87
N SER A 189 1.85 -3.55 15.07
CA SER A 189 2.86 -4.07 16.00
C SER A 189 2.57 -5.50 16.47
N ARG A 190 1.30 -5.87 16.68
CA ARG A 190 0.91 -7.28 16.95
C ARG A 190 1.30 -8.22 15.81
N MET A 191 1.32 -7.72 14.58
CA MET A 191 1.75 -8.46 13.39
C MET A 191 3.29 -8.46 13.20
N SER A 192 4.05 -7.99 14.18
CA SER A 192 5.51 -7.77 14.07
C SER A 192 5.91 -6.81 12.95
N ILE A 193 5.02 -5.89 12.57
CA ILE A 193 5.32 -4.77 11.69
C ILE A 193 5.71 -3.59 12.59
N VAL A 194 6.75 -2.84 12.22
CA VAL A 194 7.14 -1.61 12.91
C VAL A 194 6.52 -0.40 12.18
N PRO A 195 5.37 0.12 12.64
CA PRO A 195 4.73 1.26 12.01
C PRO A 195 5.40 2.58 12.41
N VAL A 196 5.40 3.54 11.49
CA VAL A 196 5.85 4.91 11.74
C VAL A 196 4.76 5.87 11.31
N ARG A 197 4.38 6.81 12.18
CA ARG A 197 3.48 7.89 11.81
C ARG A 197 4.26 8.92 11.00
N GLU A 198 3.76 9.24 9.82
CA GLU A 198 4.41 10.20 8.94
C GLU A 198 4.10 11.64 9.31
N THR A 199 5.07 12.52 9.07
CA THR A 199 4.89 13.96 9.03
C THR A 199 4.74 14.42 7.59
N LEU A 200 3.65 15.11 7.29
CA LEU A 200 3.32 15.61 5.96
C LEU A 200 3.84 17.05 5.86
N ASN A 201 5.16 17.23 5.78
CA ASN A 201 5.90 18.45 5.35
C ASN A 201 7.40 18.29 5.54
#